data_AF-A0A7U9BXT0-F1
#
_entry.id   AF-A0A7U9BXT0-F1
#
_cell.length_a   1.000
_cell.length_b   1.000
_cell.length_c   1.000
_cell.angle_alpha   90.00
_cell.angle_beta   90.00
_cell.angle_gamma   90.00
#
_symmetry.space_group_name_H-M   'P 1'
#
loop_
_entity.id
_entity.type
_entity.pdbx_description
1 polymer ?
#
loop_
_entity_poly.entity_id
_entity_poly.type
_entity_poly.pdbx_seq_one_letter_code
_entity_poly.pdbx_strand_id
1 'polypeptide(L)'
;MHRRYREGDIGLFKVTMWYLWHILDLWAIPFHLAEWEISAIQKAGQKTLPASLDEWSQPLPEEQWAKPSKALTRLSKEVKQRHAQQPNRPITAIFAEVYGEETTISA
;
A
#
# COMPACT_ATOMS: atom_id res chain seq x y z
N MET A 1 7.99 -62.52 2.56
CA MET A 1 7.31 -61.23 2.82
C MET A 1 7.54 -60.19 1.68
N HIS A 2 7.61 -60.59 0.40
CA HIS A 2 7.85 -59.64 -0.72
C HIS A 2 6.97 -59.99 -1.95
N ARG A 3 5.64 -60.12 -1.76
CA ARG A 3 4.73 -60.54 -2.84
C ARG A 3 3.33 -59.88 -2.83
N ARG A 4 3.14 -58.76 -2.12
CA ARG A 4 1.82 -58.13 -1.97
C ARG A 4 1.70 -56.68 -2.45
N TYR A 5 2.66 -56.16 -3.22
CA TYR A 5 2.55 -54.86 -3.90
C TYR A 5 1.85 -54.97 -5.27
N ARG A 6 0.76 -55.76 -5.36
CA ARG A 6 -0.12 -55.83 -6.54
C ARG A 6 -1.49 -55.21 -6.25
N GLU A 7 -1.50 -54.21 -5.38
CA GLU A 7 -2.65 -53.42 -4.93
C GLU A 7 -2.34 -51.92 -5.04
N GLY A 8 -1.48 -51.54 -5.99
CA GLY A 8 -1.08 -50.15 -6.27
C GLY A 8 -2.23 -49.24 -6.72
N ASP A 9 -3.40 -49.81 -7.02
CA ASP A 9 -4.58 -49.02 -7.40
C ASP A 9 -5.28 -48.39 -6.21
N ILE A 10 -5.32 -49.01 -5.03
CA ILE A 10 -6.15 -48.48 -3.92
C ILE A 10 -5.51 -47.23 -3.31
N GLY A 11 -4.18 -47.13 -3.33
CA GLY A 11 -3.45 -45.95 -2.88
C GLY A 11 -3.66 -44.75 -3.80
N LEU A 12 -3.53 -44.94 -5.12
CA LEU A 12 -3.76 -43.89 -6.09
C LEU A 12 -5.25 -43.50 -6.14
N PHE A 13 -6.17 -44.47 -6.16
CA PHE A 13 -7.61 -44.20 -6.15
C PHE A 13 -8.08 -43.50 -4.86
N LYS A 14 -7.52 -43.86 -3.70
CA LYS A 14 -7.81 -43.12 -2.45
C LYS A 14 -7.30 -41.70 -2.52
N VAL A 15 -6.08 -41.49 -3.01
CA VAL A 15 -5.48 -40.17 -3.11
C VAL A 15 -6.28 -39.31 -4.10
N THR A 16 -6.62 -39.85 -5.27
CA THR A 16 -7.46 -39.14 -6.25
C THR A 16 -8.85 -38.86 -5.71
N MET A 17 -9.49 -39.82 -5.02
CA MET A 17 -10.79 -39.61 -4.38
C MET A 17 -10.72 -38.60 -3.23
N TRP A 18 -9.63 -38.58 -2.46
CA TRP A 18 -9.40 -37.60 -1.39
C TRP A 18 -9.25 -36.18 -1.95
N TYR A 19 -8.47 -36.01 -3.03
CA TYR A 19 -8.35 -34.73 -3.74
C TYR A 19 -9.67 -34.31 -4.40
N LEU A 20 -10.41 -35.22 -5.04
CA LEU A 20 -11.74 -34.94 -5.60
C LEU A 20 -12.71 -34.45 -4.52
N TRP A 21 -12.73 -35.13 -3.36
CA TRP A 21 -13.56 -34.73 -2.23
C TRP A 21 -13.14 -33.36 -1.67
N HIS A 22 -11.85 -33.06 -1.56
CA HIS A 22 -11.36 -31.74 -1.12
C HIS A 22 -11.64 -30.60 -2.12
N ILE A 23 -11.68 -30.90 -3.42
CA ILE A 23 -12.10 -29.94 -4.44
C ILE A 23 -13.60 -29.63 -4.30
N LEU A 24 -14.41 -30.65 -4.02
CA LEU A 24 -15.86 -30.49 -3.78
C LEU A 24 -16.16 -29.79 -2.46
N ASP A 25 -15.34 -29.98 -1.42
CA ASP A 25 -15.49 -29.33 -0.11
C ASP A 25 -15.08 -27.84 -0.14
N LEU A 26 -14.79 -27.30 -1.33
CA LEU A 26 -14.43 -25.91 -1.59
C LEU A 26 -13.32 -25.36 -0.67
N TRP A 27 -12.43 -26.21 -0.17
CA TRP A 27 -11.49 -25.87 0.91
C TRP A 27 -10.56 -24.67 0.61
N ALA A 28 -10.27 -24.40 -0.66
CA ALA A 28 -9.45 -23.24 -1.07
C ALA A 28 -10.29 -22.08 -1.67
N ILE A 29 -11.61 -22.26 -1.81
CA ILE A 29 -12.49 -21.24 -2.37
C ILE A 29 -12.53 -19.98 -1.51
N PRO A 30 -12.60 -20.01 -0.16
CA PRO A 30 -12.61 -18.75 0.59
C PRO A 30 -11.33 -17.93 0.36
N PHE A 31 -10.18 -18.59 0.18
CA PHE A 31 -8.91 -17.93 -0.09
C PHE A 31 -8.86 -17.31 -1.50
N HIS A 32 -9.20 -18.10 -2.53
CA HIS A 32 -9.20 -17.59 -3.90
C HIS A 32 -10.32 -16.57 -4.16
N LEU A 33 -11.45 -16.67 -3.46
CA LEU A 33 -12.53 -15.70 -3.55
C LEU A 33 -12.12 -14.36 -2.94
N ALA A 34 -11.38 -14.37 -1.82
CA ALA A 34 -10.86 -13.14 -1.21
C ALA A 34 -9.79 -12.47 -2.09
N GLU A 35 -8.85 -13.23 -2.66
CA GLU A 35 -7.89 -12.68 -3.62
C GLU A 35 -8.57 -12.12 -4.87
N TRP A 36 -9.60 -12.81 -5.37
CA TRP A 36 -10.37 -12.34 -6.52
C TRP A 36 -11.21 -11.12 -6.18
N GLU A 37 -11.81 -11.04 -5.01
CA GLU A 37 -12.58 -9.88 -4.55
C GLU A 37 -11.68 -8.65 -4.40
N ILE A 38 -10.51 -8.80 -3.78
CA ILE A 38 -9.52 -7.72 -3.67
C ILE A 38 -9.02 -7.31 -5.07
N SER A 39 -8.71 -8.27 -5.94
CA SER A 39 -8.25 -7.97 -7.30
C SER A 39 -9.36 -7.35 -8.17
N ALA A 40 -10.61 -7.79 -7.99
CA ALA A 40 -11.77 -7.25 -8.68
C ALA A 40 -12.08 -5.83 -8.19
N ILE A 41 -12.01 -5.57 -6.88
CA ILE A 41 -12.17 -4.24 -6.29
C ILE A 41 -11.02 -3.32 -6.70
N GLN A 42 -9.77 -3.77 -6.73
CA GLN A 42 -8.66 -2.95 -7.22
C GLN A 42 -8.81 -2.62 -8.71
N LYS A 43 -9.18 -3.60 -9.54
CA LYS A 43 -9.37 -3.42 -10.98
C LYS A 43 -10.62 -2.59 -11.30
N ALA A 44 -11.67 -2.69 -10.48
CA ALA A 44 -12.85 -1.86 -10.54
C ALA A 44 -12.56 -0.45 -10.04
N GLY A 45 -11.92 -0.29 -8.88
CA GLY A 45 -11.52 0.99 -8.30
C GLY A 45 -10.54 1.78 -9.16
N GLN A 46 -9.69 1.11 -9.95
CA GLN A 46 -8.85 1.78 -10.94
C GLN A 46 -9.61 2.23 -12.20
N LYS A 47 -10.77 1.62 -12.50
CA LYS A 47 -11.63 2.01 -13.63
C LYS A 47 -12.80 2.92 -13.25
N THR A 48 -13.18 2.94 -11.98
CA THR A 48 -14.26 3.73 -11.43
C THR A 48 -13.77 4.38 -10.14
N LEU A 49 -12.85 5.33 -10.25
CA LEU A 49 -12.82 6.40 -9.26
C LEU A 49 -14.23 6.99 -9.29
N PRO A 50 -15.03 6.87 -8.20
CA PRO A 50 -16.38 7.41 -8.23
C PRO A 50 -16.27 8.92 -8.49
N ALA A 51 -17.22 9.50 -9.22
CA ALA A 51 -17.20 10.93 -9.55
C ALA A 51 -17.00 11.82 -8.29
N SER A 52 -17.47 11.35 -7.13
CA SER A 52 -17.24 11.99 -5.83
C SER A 52 -15.76 12.07 -5.42
N LEU A 53 -14.94 11.10 -5.79
CA LEU A 53 -13.50 11.10 -5.51
C LEU A 53 -12.75 12.02 -6.48
N ASP A 54 -13.24 12.15 -7.72
CA ASP A 54 -12.71 13.11 -8.69
C ASP A 54 -12.99 14.55 -8.22
N GLU A 55 -14.21 14.83 -7.73
CA GLU A 55 -14.58 16.09 -7.09
C GLU A 55 -13.72 16.40 -5.86
N TRP A 56 -13.39 15.40 -5.03
CA TRP A 56 -12.51 15.59 -3.87
C TRP A 56 -11.04 15.71 -4.24
N SER A 57 -10.65 15.20 -5.41
CA SER A 57 -9.30 15.31 -5.94
C SER A 57 -9.04 16.65 -6.63
N GLN A 58 -10.07 17.46 -6.85
CA GLN A 58 -9.89 18.80 -7.39
C GLN A 58 -9.02 19.63 -6.43
N PRO A 59 -8.01 20.35 -6.97
CA PRO A 59 -7.18 21.21 -6.15
C PRO A 59 -8.07 22.23 -5.44
N LEU A 60 -7.86 22.40 -4.14
CA LEU A 60 -8.60 23.38 -3.35
C LEU A 60 -8.38 24.77 -4.00
N PRO A 61 -9.45 25.58 -4.20
CA PRO A 61 -9.30 26.92 -4.77
C PRO A 61 -8.28 27.75 -3.99
N GLU A 62 -7.49 28.56 -4.69
CA GLU A 62 -6.38 29.33 -4.11
C GLU A 62 -6.88 30.30 -3.01
N GLU A 63 -8.15 30.70 -3.06
CA GLU A 63 -8.81 31.52 -2.04
C GLU A 63 -8.98 30.79 -0.70
N GLN A 64 -9.03 29.46 -0.69
CA GLN A 64 -9.11 28.62 0.51
C GLN A 64 -7.74 28.17 1.02
N TRP A 65 -6.66 28.50 0.32
CA TRP A 65 -5.32 28.18 0.80
C TRP A 65 -5.03 28.98 2.06
N ALA A 66 -4.69 28.27 3.14
CA ALA A 66 -4.20 28.92 4.34
C ALA A 66 -2.94 29.71 4.00
N LYS A 67 -2.97 31.03 4.18
CA LYS A 67 -1.80 31.87 3.98
C LYS A 67 -0.71 31.40 4.95
N PRO A 68 0.48 30.99 4.46
CA PRO A 68 1.55 30.53 5.35
C PRO A 68 1.90 31.67 6.30
N SER A 69 2.11 31.33 7.57
CA SER A 69 2.54 32.33 8.55
C SER A 69 3.90 32.92 8.15
N LYS A 70 4.20 34.14 8.63
CA LYS A 70 5.48 34.79 8.34
C LYS A 70 6.68 33.95 8.81
N ALA A 71 6.52 33.24 9.93
CA ALA A 71 7.52 32.29 10.43
C ALA A 71 7.72 31.12 9.46
N LEU A 72 6.64 30.50 8.97
CA LEU A 72 6.72 29.38 8.03
C LEU A 72 7.40 29.77 6.71
N THR A 73 7.13 30.99 6.23
CA THR A 73 7.77 31.52 5.02
C THR A 73 9.28 31.69 5.21
N ARG A 74 9.73 32.09 6.41
CA ARG A 74 11.15 32.20 6.75
C ARG A 74 11.82 30.82 6.75
N LEU A 75 11.22 29.84 7.43
CA LEU A 75 11.75 28.47 7.50
C LEU A 75 11.79 27.82 6.12
N SER A 76 10.76 28.01 5.31
CA SER A 76 10.72 27.49 3.94
C SER A 76 11.88 28.03 3.08
N LYS A 77 12.20 29.33 3.22
CA LYS A 77 13.36 29.93 2.55
C LYS A 77 14.67 29.31 3.03
N GLU A 78 14.80 29.08 4.33
CA GLU A 78 15.99 28.48 4.92
C GLU A 78 16.18 27.01 4.47
N VAL A 79 15.13 26.20 4.53
CA VAL A 79 15.14 24.83 4.00
C VAL A 79 15.52 24.81 2.52
N LYS A 80 14.94 25.72 1.72
CA LYS A 80 15.25 25.82 0.28
C LYS A 80 16.72 26.20 0.04
N GLN A 81 17.29 27.09 0.84
CA GLN A 81 18.71 27.45 0.77
C GLN A 81 19.61 26.27 1.15
N ARG A 82 19.33 25.57 2.26
CA ARG A 82 20.08 24.39 2.71
C ARG A 82 19.99 23.24 1.70
N HIS A 83 18.82 23.02 1.11
CA HIS A 83 18.61 22.03 0.04
C HIS A 83 19.35 22.39 -1.25
N ALA A 84 19.40 23.67 -1.63
CA ALA A 84 20.19 24.11 -2.79
C ALA A 84 21.70 23.91 -2.59
N GLN A 85 22.19 24.03 -1.36
CA GLN A 85 23.59 23.76 -1.02
C GLN A 85 23.91 22.26 -0.96
N GLN A 86 22.92 21.41 -0.66
CA GLN A 86 23.10 19.97 -0.45
C GLN A 86 22.04 19.13 -1.18
N PRO A 87 22.06 19.08 -2.52
CA PRO A 87 21.04 18.37 -3.30
C PRO A 87 21.05 16.84 -3.12
N ASN A 88 22.17 16.26 -2.69
CA ASN A 88 22.30 14.82 -2.42
C ASN A 88 21.78 14.40 -1.04
N ARG A 89 21.32 15.34 -0.21
CA ARG A 89 20.87 15.06 1.15
C ARG A 89 19.36 14.87 1.18
N PRO A 90 18.82 13.90 1.95
CA PRO A 90 17.38 13.74 2.08
C PRO A 90 16.74 15.00 2.66
N ILE A 91 15.71 15.51 1.96
CA ILE A 91 15.01 16.75 2.33
C ILE A 91 14.42 16.68 3.75
N THR A 92 14.02 15.49 4.20
CA THR A 92 13.49 15.24 5.55
C THR A 92 14.50 15.57 6.65
N ALA A 93 15.78 15.27 6.43
CA ALA A 93 16.84 15.61 7.38
C ALA A 93 17.05 17.12 7.47
N ILE A 94 17.00 17.81 6.33
CA ILE A 94 17.12 19.28 6.27
C ILE A 94 15.95 19.95 7.01
N PHE A 95 14.72 19.45 6.83
CA PHE A 95 13.57 19.93 7.60
C PHE A 95 13.74 19.70 9.10
N ALA A 96 14.16 18.50 9.51
CA ALA A 96 14.34 18.18 10.93
C ALA A 96 15.37 19.10 11.61
N GLU A 97 16.47 19.41 10.93
CA GLU A 97 17.47 20.36 11.42
C GLU A 97 16.91 21.77 11.57
N VAL A 98 16.26 22.31 10.52
CA VAL A 98 15.73 23.68 10.55
C VAL A 98 14.64 23.83 11.64
N TYR A 99 13.79 22.81 11.82
CA TYR A 99 12.80 22.80 12.92
C TYR A 99 13.44 22.62 14.31
N GLY A 100 14.48 21.80 14.42
CA GLY A 100 15.24 21.66 15.67
C GLY A 100 15.92 22.97 16.08
N GLU A 101 16.55 23.65 15.12
CA GLU A 101 17.16 24.97 15.32
C GLU A 101 16.11 26.00 15.77
N GLU A 102 14.95 26.09 15.11
CA GLU A 102 13.90 27.05 15.51
C GLU A 102 13.33 26.77 16.91
N THR A 103 13.09 25.51 17.27
CA THR A 103 12.57 25.14 18.59
C THR A 103 13.55 25.44 19.70
N THR A 104 14.87 25.27 19.47
CA THR A 104 15.90 25.66 20.44
C THR A 104 16.06 27.17 20.60
N ILE A 105 15.83 27.95 19.54
CA ILE A 105 15.92 29.43 19.57
C ILE A 105 14.68 30.05 20.25
N SER A 106 13.54 29.34 20.21
CA SER A 106 12.29 29.81 20.80
C SER A 106 12.07 29.40 22.27
N ALA A 107 12.93 28.53 22.83
CA ALA A 107 12.89 28.06 24.22
C ALA A 107 13.72 28.96 25.14
#